data_AF-A0A965AZ89-F1
#
_entry.id   AF-A0A965AZ89-F1
#
_cell.length_a   1.000
_cell.length_b   1.000
_cell.length_c   1.000
_cell.angle_alpha   90.00
_cell.angle_beta   90.00
_cell.angle_gamma   90.00
#
_symmetry.space_group_name_H-M   'P 1'
#
loop_
_entity.id
_entity.type
_entity.pdbx_description
1 polymer ?
#
loop_
_entity_poly.entity_id
_entity_poly.type
_entity_poly.pdbx_seq_one_letter_code
_entity_poly.pdbx_strand_id
1 'polypeptide(L)'
;MDSGYPRRVRAQRLVFTGRIAGFGTTTGVRMVVGTWAESPFGAFTDVMVQTAEDERVLLAPDARIADFVSDTYRFDRIEVGPVGAESGAGRLDVSAPGLELTVSIGRPAPIDRLLRLVPGALAVAPWWLRFIDPIAAR
;
A
#
# COMPACT_ATOMS: atom_id res chain seq x y z
N MET A 1 -13.28 -14.72 -45.56
CA MET A 1 -11.86 -14.96 -45.25
C MET A 1 -11.17 -13.65 -45.65
N ASP A 2 -10.85 -12.73 -44.76
CA ASP A 2 -10.04 -12.87 -43.54
C ASP A 2 -10.57 -11.98 -42.41
N SER A 3 -10.66 -12.55 -41.20
CA SER A 3 -11.08 -11.85 -39.99
C SER A 3 -9.83 -11.31 -39.30
N GLY A 4 -9.54 -10.02 -39.48
CA GLY A 4 -8.46 -9.31 -38.79
C GLY A 4 -8.86 -8.98 -37.36
N TYR A 5 -8.74 -9.95 -36.45
CA TYR A 5 -8.83 -9.70 -35.01
C TYR A 5 -7.74 -8.71 -34.56
N PRO A 6 -8.07 -7.58 -33.90
CA PRO A 6 -7.04 -6.73 -33.32
C PRO A 6 -6.29 -7.46 -32.20
N ARG A 7 -4.99 -7.19 -32.18
CA ARG A 7 -3.94 -7.79 -31.33
C ARG A 7 -4.39 -7.95 -29.88
N ARG A 8 -4.17 -9.15 -29.31
CA ARG A 8 -4.13 -9.34 -27.85
C ARG A 8 -3.18 -8.30 -27.26
N VAL A 9 -3.69 -7.38 -26.45
CA VAL A 9 -2.86 -6.56 -25.56
C VAL A 9 -2.09 -7.55 -24.71
N ARG A 10 -0.79 -7.70 -24.96
CA ARG A 10 0.08 -8.44 -24.05
C ARG A 10 -0.04 -7.73 -22.72
N ALA A 11 -0.59 -8.40 -21.70
CA ALA A 11 -0.44 -7.96 -20.33
C ALA A 11 1.06 -7.88 -20.07
N GLN A 12 1.61 -6.67 -20.11
CA GLN A 12 3.03 -6.47 -19.84
C GLN A 12 3.21 -6.75 -18.35
N ARG A 13 4.06 -7.72 -18.03
CA ARG A 13 4.43 -7.99 -16.65
C ARG A 13 5.35 -6.87 -16.19
N LEU A 14 4.84 -5.99 -15.34
CA LEU A 14 5.63 -4.98 -14.65
C LEU A 14 6.24 -5.61 -13.39
N VAL A 15 7.51 -5.32 -13.13
CA VAL A 15 8.24 -5.83 -11.97
C VAL A 15 8.65 -4.65 -11.11
N PHE A 16 8.34 -4.72 -9.83
CA PHE A 16 8.67 -3.71 -8.84
C PHE A 16 9.45 -4.37 -7.72
N THR A 17 10.60 -3.80 -7.37
CA THR A 17 11.42 -4.23 -6.23
C THR A 17 11.39 -3.12 -5.20
N GLY A 18 10.88 -3.43 -4.02
CA GLY A 18 10.66 -2.42 -2.99
C GLY A 18 10.21 -2.99 -1.66
N ARG A 19 9.78 -2.10 -0.78
CA ARG A 19 9.22 -2.40 0.54
C ARG A 19 7.85 -1.76 0.62
N ILE A 20 6.93 -2.46 1.28
CA ILE A 20 5.60 -1.93 1.58
C ILE A 20 5.42 -2.01 3.10
N ALA A 21 4.98 -0.92 3.71
CA ALA A 21 4.65 -0.87 5.12
C ALA A 21 3.18 -0.43 5.28
N GLY A 22 2.40 -1.25 5.99
CA GLY A 22 1.01 -0.95 6.33
C GLY A 22 0.89 -0.55 7.79
N PHE A 23 0.13 0.49 8.06
CA PHE A 23 -0.12 1.03 9.39
C PHE A 23 -1.61 1.21 9.62
N GLY A 24 -2.06 0.96 10.84
CA GLY A 24 -3.41 1.27 11.29
C GLY A 24 -3.35 1.99 12.63
N THR A 25 -4.12 3.06 12.79
CA THR A 25 -4.31 3.73 14.06
C THR A 25 -5.56 3.19 14.76
N THR A 26 -5.63 3.34 16.08
CA THR A 26 -6.84 3.03 16.84
C THR A 26 -8.00 3.99 16.54
N THR A 27 -7.71 5.12 15.90
CA THR A 27 -8.70 6.12 15.47
C THR A 27 -9.32 5.80 14.11
N GLY A 28 -8.96 4.68 13.47
CA GLY A 28 -9.55 4.24 12.21
C GLY A 28 -8.79 4.66 10.96
N VAL A 29 -7.71 5.44 11.08
CA VAL A 29 -6.86 5.83 9.94
C VAL A 29 -5.96 4.66 9.58
N ARG A 30 -5.94 4.29 8.29
CA ARG A 30 -5.07 3.24 7.75
C ARG A 30 -4.17 3.83 6.68
N MET A 31 -2.92 3.41 6.64
CA MET A 31 -1.93 3.95 5.73
C MET A 31 -1.11 2.83 5.14
N VAL A 32 -0.79 2.94 3.84
CA VAL A 32 0.09 2.02 3.15
C VAL A 32 1.16 2.85 2.47
N VAL A 33 2.42 2.61 2.82
CA VAL A 33 3.59 3.29 2.27
C VAL A 33 4.33 2.29 1.39
N GLY A 34 4.37 2.55 0.10
CA GLY A 34 5.20 1.82 -0.86
C GLY A 34 6.50 2.58 -1.10
N THR A 35 7.64 1.92 -0.94
CA THR A 35 8.96 2.45 -1.31
C THR A 35 9.58 1.52 -2.33
N TRP A 36 9.68 1.99 -3.56
CA TRP A 36 10.12 1.21 -4.71
C TRP A 36 11.52 1.64 -5.08
N ALA A 37 12.49 0.74 -4.91
CA ALA A 37 13.89 0.99 -5.27
C ALA A 37 14.11 0.79 -6.77
N GLU A 38 13.44 -0.20 -7.36
CA GLU A 38 13.51 -0.47 -8.80
C GLU A 38 12.10 -0.62 -9.36
N SER A 39 11.78 0.16 -10.38
CA SER A 39 10.52 0.05 -11.13
C SER A 39 10.68 0.58 -12.56
N PRO A 40 9.73 0.31 -13.47
CA PRO A 40 9.68 0.91 -14.81
C PRO A 40 9.57 2.44 -14.81
N PHE A 41 9.26 3.04 -13.66
CA PHE A 41 9.11 4.48 -13.47
C PHE A 41 10.33 5.10 -12.75
N GLY A 42 11.34 4.30 -12.40
CA GLY A 42 12.44 4.71 -11.53
C GLY A 42 12.15 4.42 -10.05
N ALA A 43 13.02 4.90 -9.16
CA ALA A 43 12.78 4.80 -7.73
C ALA A 43 11.74 5.83 -7.29
N PHE A 44 10.75 5.42 -6.51
CA PHE A 44 9.70 6.32 -6.03
C PHE A 44 9.06 5.81 -4.74
N THR A 45 8.34 6.70 -4.06
CA THR A 45 7.53 6.37 -2.89
C THR A 45 6.10 6.83 -3.14
N ASP A 46 5.12 5.98 -2.83
CA ASP A 46 3.70 6.31 -2.84
C ASP A 46 3.07 6.03 -1.48
N VAL A 47 2.05 6.80 -1.13
CA VAL A 47 1.32 6.61 0.14
C VAL A 47 -0.17 6.59 -0.14
N MET A 48 -0.84 5.52 0.28
CA MET A 48 -2.29 5.49 0.38
C MET A 48 -2.67 5.77 1.82
N VAL A 49 -3.61 6.68 2.02
CA VAL A 49 -4.24 6.98 3.31
C VAL A 49 -5.73 6.70 3.19
N GLN A 50 -6.27 5.91 4.10
CA GLN A 50 -7.69 5.76 4.33
C GLN A 50 -8.02 6.50 5.63
N THR A 51 -8.84 7.54 5.55
CA THR A 51 -9.24 8.34 6.72
C THR A 51 -10.20 7.56 7.62
N ALA A 52 -10.48 8.09 8.82
CA ALA A 52 -11.48 7.49 9.70
C ALA A 52 -12.90 7.54 9.10
N GLU A 53 -13.13 8.48 8.18
CA GLU A 53 -14.35 8.67 7.39
C GLU A 53 -14.40 7.79 6.12
N ASP A 54 -13.48 6.82 5.99
CA ASP A 54 -13.36 5.88 4.86
C ASP A 54 -12.92 6.51 3.52
N GLU A 55 -12.47 7.77 3.51
CA GLU A 55 -11.95 8.44 2.31
C GLU A 55 -10.56 7.91 1.95
N ARG A 56 -10.36 7.51 0.70
CA ARG A 56 -9.09 6.99 0.19
C ARG A 56 -8.34 8.07 -0.57
N VAL A 57 -7.23 8.50 -0.01
CA VAL A 57 -6.33 9.50 -0.58
C VAL A 57 -5.05 8.83 -1.06
N LEU A 58 -4.67 9.08 -2.32
CA LEU A 58 -3.35 8.73 -2.86
C LEU A 58 -2.43 9.95 -2.81
N LEU A 59 -1.24 9.79 -2.23
CA LEU A 59 -0.14 10.73 -2.29
C LEU A 59 0.91 10.16 -3.23
N ALA A 60 1.12 10.84 -4.35
CA ALA A 60 2.03 10.39 -5.40
C ALA A 60 3.12 11.46 -5.67
N PRO A 61 4.34 11.03 -6.00
CA PRO A 61 5.47 11.93 -6.22
C PRO A 61 5.31 12.77 -7.49
N ASP A 62 4.61 12.22 -8.49
CA ASP A 62 4.29 12.89 -9.74
C ASP A 62 2.97 12.34 -10.35
N ALA A 63 2.48 13.03 -11.38
CA ALA A 63 1.23 12.66 -12.07
C ALA A 63 1.31 11.30 -12.78
N ARG A 64 2.48 10.89 -13.26
CA ARG A 64 2.64 9.61 -13.97
C ARG A 64 2.47 8.43 -13.02
N ILE A 65 3.01 8.53 -11.80
CA ILE A 65 2.77 7.55 -10.73
C ILE A 65 1.32 7.59 -10.29
N ALA A 66 0.75 8.78 -10.10
CA ALA A 66 -0.66 8.93 -9.73
C ALA A 66 -1.58 8.20 -10.72
N ASP A 67 -1.42 8.46 -12.02
CA ASP A 67 -2.21 7.83 -13.09
C ASP A 67 -2.04 6.31 -13.05
N PHE A 68 -0.80 5.82 -13.00
CA PHE A 68 -0.50 4.39 -12.96
C PHE A 68 -1.16 3.66 -11.77
N VAL A 69 -1.07 4.24 -10.57
CA VAL A 69 -1.62 3.64 -9.36
C VAL A 69 -3.15 3.72 -9.38
N SER A 70 -3.70 4.83 -9.89
CA SER A 70 -5.15 5.04 -10.02
C SER A 70 -5.83 4.15 -11.08
N ASP A 71 -5.08 3.71 -12.10
CA ASP A 71 -5.55 2.71 -13.07
C ASP A 71 -5.77 1.34 -12.41
N THR A 72 -5.03 1.04 -11.34
CA THR A 72 -5.12 -0.23 -10.61
C THR A 72 -6.09 -0.17 -9.44
N TYR A 73 -6.13 0.97 -8.73
CA TYR A 73 -6.91 1.15 -7.51
C TYR A 73 -7.72 2.45 -7.55
N ARG A 74 -8.95 2.43 -7.03
CA ARG A 74 -9.77 3.64 -6.92
C ARG A 74 -9.43 4.43 -5.66
N PHE A 75 -9.27 5.74 -5.85
CA PHE A 75 -9.08 6.73 -4.79
C PHE A 75 -10.13 7.83 -4.94
N ASP A 76 -10.60 8.35 -3.81
CA ASP A 76 -11.55 9.46 -3.75
C ASP A 76 -10.82 10.78 -4.00
N ARG A 77 -9.56 10.86 -3.58
CA ARG A 77 -8.70 12.03 -3.75
C ARG A 77 -7.28 11.61 -4.12
N ILE A 78 -6.64 12.40 -4.97
CA ILE A 78 -5.24 12.24 -5.36
C ILE A 78 -4.54 13.56 -5.13
N GLU A 79 -3.39 13.49 -4.45
CA GLU A 79 -2.51 14.61 -4.19
C GLU A 79 -1.13 14.30 -4.76
N VAL A 80 -0.66 15.20 -5.62
CA VAL A 80 0.64 15.08 -6.27
C VAL A 80 1.60 16.09 -5.67
N GLY A 81 2.76 15.60 -5.24
CA GLY A 81 3.85 16.42 -4.71
C GLY A 81 4.96 15.55 -4.13
N PRO A 82 6.05 16.12 -3.62
CA PRO A 82 7.20 15.35 -3.18
C PRO A 82 6.80 14.34 -2.09
N VAL A 83 7.04 13.05 -2.34
CA VAL A 83 6.81 11.96 -1.39
C VAL A 83 8.14 11.30 -1.07
N GLY A 84 8.53 11.33 0.21
CA GLY A 84 9.73 10.70 0.74
C GLY A 84 9.38 9.66 1.81
N ALA A 85 10.17 8.60 1.88
CA ALA A 85 10.12 7.65 2.99
C ALA A 85 11.54 7.25 3.40
N GLU A 86 11.87 7.49 4.66
CA GLU A 86 13.15 7.11 5.27
C GLU A 86 12.91 6.07 6.35
N SER A 87 13.48 4.88 6.15
CA SER A 87 13.40 3.79 7.13
C SER A 87 14.71 3.70 7.90
N GLY A 88 14.67 3.86 9.22
CA GLY A 88 15.77 3.70 10.16
C GLY A 88 15.53 2.60 11.19
N ALA A 89 16.35 2.57 12.25
CA ALA A 89 16.39 1.55 13.32
C ALA A 89 15.06 1.39 14.10
N GLY A 90 14.06 0.77 13.46
CA GLY A 90 12.71 0.65 14.02
C GLY A 90 11.84 1.90 13.86
N ARG A 91 12.15 2.76 12.89
CA ARG A 91 11.37 3.97 12.59
C ARG A 91 11.18 4.12 11.08
N LEU A 92 10.01 4.54 10.66
CA LEU A 92 9.72 4.96 9.29
C LEU A 92 9.23 6.40 9.35
N ASP A 93 9.97 7.30 8.73
CA ASP A 93 9.57 8.68 8.51
C ASP A 93 9.05 8.82 7.08
N VAL A 94 7.91 9.46 6.93
CA VAL A 94 7.26 9.69 5.64
C VAL A 94 6.85 11.14 5.56
N SER A 95 7.28 11.79 4.49
CA SER A 95 6.90 13.16 4.17
C SER A 95 6.15 13.17 2.84
N ALA A 96 5.01 13.84 2.81
CA ALA A 96 4.16 14.01 1.64
C ALA A 96 3.37 15.32 1.76
N PRO A 97 2.74 15.81 0.67
CA PRO A 97 1.90 17.00 0.74
C PRO A 97 0.84 16.88 1.83
N GLY A 98 0.85 17.82 2.79
CA GLY A 98 -0.11 17.83 3.91
C GLY A 98 0.04 16.69 4.91
N LEU A 99 1.06 15.84 4.80
CA LEU A 99 1.23 14.66 5.63
C LEU A 99 2.70 14.49 6.06
N GLU A 100 2.92 14.66 7.36
CA GLU A 100 4.18 14.31 8.03
C GLU A 100 3.88 13.16 9.00
N LEU A 101 4.52 12.02 8.77
CA LEU A 101 4.29 10.81 9.53
C LEU A 101 5.60 10.26 10.06
N THR A 102 5.66 10.08 11.37
CA THR A 102 6.71 9.29 12.00
C THR A 102 6.08 8.06 12.62
N VAL A 103 6.41 6.90 12.08
CA VAL A 103 5.96 5.61 12.62
C VAL A 103 7.12 4.94 13.34
N SER A 104 6.95 4.70 14.63
CA SER A 104 7.82 3.80 15.38
C SER A 104 7.37 2.36 15.13
N ILE A 105 8.21 1.59 14.45
CA ILE A 105 8.04 0.15 14.28
C ILE A 105 8.43 -0.51 15.61
N GLY A 106 7.43 -0.75 16.46
CA GLY A 106 7.61 -1.49 17.71
C GLY A 106 8.15 -2.90 17.46
N ARG A 107 8.77 -3.52 18.48
CA ARG A 107 9.13 -4.95 18.43
C ARG A 107 7.89 -5.79 18.09
N PRO A 108 8.03 -6.91 17.35
CA PRO A 108 6.93 -7.81 17.06
C PRO A 108 6.12 -8.05 18.32
N ALA A 109 4.83 -7.70 18.30
CA ALA A 109 3.96 -7.93 19.45
C ALA A 109 4.00 -9.42 19.81
N PRO A 110 3.92 -9.82 21.08
CA PRO A 110 3.95 -11.24 21.47
C PRO A 110 2.87 -12.09 20.78
N ILE A 111 1.79 -11.47 20.28
CA ILE A 111 0.77 -12.10 19.43
C ILE A 111 1.34 -12.55 18.07
N ASP A 112 2.33 -11.85 17.53
CA ASP A 112 3.01 -12.13 16.25
C ASP A 112 3.87 -13.41 16.35
N ARG A 113 4.36 -13.71 17.56
CA ARG A 113 5.06 -14.97 17.87
C ARG A 113 4.09 -16.16 17.94
N LEU A 114 2.83 -15.91 18.33
CA LEU A 114 1.75 -16.90 18.33
C LEU A 114 1.22 -17.14 16.91
N LEU A 115 1.14 -16.09 16.08
CA LEU A 115 0.77 -16.19 14.66
C LEU A 115 1.84 -16.90 13.82
N ARG A 116 3.11 -16.86 14.22
CA ARG A 116 4.18 -17.68 13.59
C ARG A 116 4.05 -19.19 13.84
N LEU A 117 3.24 -19.61 14.80
CA LEU A 117 2.89 -21.03 14.99
C LEU A 117 1.70 -21.45 14.11
N VAL A 118 1.02 -20.50 13.47
CA VAL A 118 -0.05 -20.80 12.52
C VAL A 118 0.62 -21.17 11.18
N PRO A 119 0.49 -22.43 10.72
CA PRO A 119 1.11 -22.87 9.47
C PRO A 119 0.66 -21.99 8.30
N GLY A 120 1.60 -21.59 7.45
CA GLY A 120 1.40 -20.60 6.38
C GLY A 120 0.27 -20.90 5.39
N ALA A 121 -0.30 -22.11 5.40
CA ALA A 121 -1.49 -22.46 4.64
C ALA A 121 -2.78 -21.78 5.15
N LEU A 122 -2.84 -21.39 6.43
CA LEU A 122 -4.01 -20.73 7.03
C LEU A 122 -4.00 -19.20 6.84
N ALA A 123 -2.82 -18.61 6.62
CA ALA A 123 -2.67 -17.17 6.35
C ALA A 123 -3.25 -16.74 4.99
N VAL A 124 -3.51 -17.71 4.09
CA VAL A 124 -4.06 -17.49 2.74
C VAL A 124 -5.54 -17.89 2.65
N ALA A 125 -6.14 -18.36 3.76
CA ALA A 125 -7.51 -18.82 3.77
C ALA A 125 -8.49 -17.62 3.92
N PRO A 126 -9.44 -17.41 2.98
CA PRO A 126 -10.35 -16.25 2.98
C PRO A 126 -11.21 -16.11 4.25
N TRP A 127 -11.42 -17.20 5.00
CA TRP A 127 -12.18 -17.20 6.24
C TRP A 127 -11.39 -16.62 7.43
N TRP A 128 -10.05 -16.62 7.37
CA TRP A 128 -9.20 -16.04 8.41
C TRP A 128 -9.21 -14.51 8.36
N LEU A 129 -9.20 -13.92 7.16
CA LEU A 129 -9.45 -12.48 6.95
C LEU A 129 -10.80 -12.05 7.55
N ARG A 130 -11.81 -12.90 7.47
CA ARG A 130 -13.16 -12.64 7.98
C ARG A 130 -13.27 -12.69 9.50
N PHE A 131 -12.32 -13.32 10.19
CA PHE A 131 -12.28 -13.42 11.65
C PHE A 131 -11.43 -12.33 12.31
N ILE A 132 -10.49 -11.72 11.57
CA ILE A 132 -9.72 -10.55 12.02
C ILE A 132 -10.49 -9.24 11.75
N ASP A 133 -11.57 -9.32 10.97
CA ASP A 133 -12.44 -8.18 10.63
C ASP A 133 -13.77 -8.06 11.44
N PRO A 134 -13.83 -8.30 12.77
CA PRO A 134 -15.01 -7.91 13.55
C PRO A 134 -14.93 -6.46 14.06
N ILE A 135 -13.96 -5.65 13.61
CA ILE A 135 -13.79 -4.25 14.04
C ILE A 135 -13.88 -3.28 12.85
N ALA A 136 -14.72 -3.62 11.86
CA ALA A 136 -15.16 -2.71 10.79
C ALA A 136 -16.70 -2.62 10.74
N ALA A 137 -17.35 -2.77 11.89
CA ALA A 137 -18.78 -2.52 12.04
C ALA A 137 -19.03 -1.81 13.37
N ARG A 138 -18.76 -0.50 13.39
CA ARG A 138 -19.64 0.43 14.07
C ARG A 138 -19.48 1.85 13.57
#